data_AF-A0A3S3R3T0-F1
#
_entry.id   AF-A0A3S3R3T0-F1
#
_cell.length_a   1.000
_cell.length_b   1.000
_cell.length_c   1.000
_cell.angle_alpha   90.00
_cell.angle_beta   90.00
_cell.angle_gamma   90.00
#
_symmetry.space_group_name_H-M   'P 1'
#
loop_
_entity.id
_entity.type
_entity.pdbx_description
1 polymer ?
#
loop_
_entity_poly.entity_id
_entity_poly.type
_entity_poly.pdbx_seq_one_letter_code
_entity_poly.pdbx_strand_id
1 'polypeptide(L)' 'MEYRLISQGRLFTGAKEKDCIVMIQRITKLSEEQVRKTLLNGRPRKLFSSDDKAKVEKFSQAYRKAGLDVRIEKGKKE' A
#
# COMPACT_ATOMS: atom_id res chain seq x y z
N MET A 1 -1.47 -7.70 16.56
CA MET A 1 -1.07 -6.91 15.38
C MET A 1 -0.95 -5.43 15.74
N GLU A 2 0.22 -5.10 16.26
CA GLU A 2 0.62 -3.76 16.69
C GLU A 2 0.83 -2.78 15.53
N TYR A 3 1.21 -3.22 14.33
CA TYR A 3 1.44 -2.34 13.18
C TYR A 3 0.54 -2.70 11.99
N ARG A 4 0.00 -1.68 11.33
CA ARG A 4 -0.89 -1.79 10.16
C ARG A 4 -0.34 -0.91 9.04
N LEU A 5 -0.29 -1.44 7.84
CA LEU A 5 0.02 -0.69 6.62
C LEU A 5 -1.29 -0.34 5.92
N ILE A 6 -1.54 0.96 5.78
CA ILE A 6 -2.74 1.51 5.16
C ILE A 6 -2.36 2.22 3.88
N SER A 7 -2.96 1.81 2.76
CA SER A 7 -2.97 2.60 1.52
C SER A 7 -3.91 3.78 1.70
N GLN A 8 -3.54 4.96 1.24
CA GLN A 8 -4.42 6.14 1.19
C GLN A 8 -5.37 6.14 -0.02
N GLY A 9 -5.30 5.11 -0.87
CA GLY A 9 -6.19 4.98 -2.01
C GLY A 9 -5.75 5.77 -3.23
N ARG A 10 -4.52 6.32 -3.24
CA ARG A 10 -4.02 7.26 -4.25
C ARG A 10 -2.53 7.02 -4.51
N LEU A 11 -2.07 7.42 -5.69
CA LEU A 11 -0.64 7.48 -6.02
C LEU A 11 -0.05 8.83 -5.60
N PHE A 12 1.27 8.87 -5.44
CA PHE A 12 1.98 10.14 -5.25
C PHE A 12 1.84 11.06 -6.47
N THR A 13 1.75 12.36 -6.22
CA THR A 13 1.71 13.39 -7.27
C THR A 13 2.96 13.31 -8.14
N GLY A 14 2.78 13.18 -9.46
CA GLY A 14 3.88 13.01 -10.42
C GLY A 14 4.31 11.56 -10.67
N ALA A 15 3.70 10.58 -9.99
CA ALA A 15 3.97 9.17 -10.24
C ALA A 15 3.31 8.70 -11.55
N LYS A 16 4.04 7.91 -12.35
CA LYS A 16 3.52 7.35 -13.62
C LYS A 16 2.57 6.20 -13.31
N GLU A 17 1.26 6.44 -13.42
CA GLU A 17 0.21 5.48 -13.02
C GLU A 17 0.44 4.06 -13.56
N LYS A 18 0.75 3.91 -14.86
CA LYS A 18 1.01 2.60 -15.46
C LYS A 18 2.20 1.87 -14.81
N ASP A 19 3.30 2.58 -14.58
CA ASP A 19 4.51 2.01 -13.98
C ASP A 19 4.25 1.61 -12.51
N CYS A 20 3.53 2.47 -11.79
CA CYS A 20 3.09 2.24 -10.43
C CYS A 20 2.21 0.99 -10.32
N ILE A 21 1.21 0.88 -11.20
CA ILE A 21 0.33 -0.29 -11.25
C ILE A 21 1.16 -1.56 -11.46
N VAL A 22 2.07 -1.58 -12.45
CA VAL A 22 2.92 -2.75 -12.72
C VAL A 22 3.75 -3.14 -11.49
N MET A 23 4.33 -2.19 -10.78
CA MET A 23 5.08 -2.47 -9.55
C MET A 23 4.17 -2.98 -8.42
N ILE A 24 2.99 -2.39 -8.23
CA ILE A 24 2.01 -2.83 -7.22
C ILE A 24 1.51 -4.25 -7.53
N GLN A 25 1.28 -4.57 -8.80
CA GLN A 25 0.91 -5.93 -9.24
C GLN A 25 2.00 -6.94 -8.87
N ARG A 26 3.28 -6.60 -9.01
CA ARG A 26 4.39 -7.48 -8.61
C ARG A 26 4.44 -7.73 -7.10
N ILE A 27 4.07 -6.73 -6.29
CA ILE A 27 4.08 -6.85 -4.82
C ILE A 27 2.85 -7.63 -4.33
N THR A 28 1.67 -7.32 -4.87
CA THR A 28 0.37 -7.84 -4.38
C THR A 28 -0.11 -9.08 -5.12
N LYS A 29 0.47 -9.40 -6.27
CA LYS A 29 -0.02 -10.40 -7.23
C LYS A 29 -1.46 -10.17 -7.69
N LEU A 30 -1.96 -8.93 -7.59
CA LEU A 30 -3.27 -8.54 -8.09
C LEU A 30 -3.21 -8.19 -9.57
N SER A 31 -4.35 -8.33 -10.27
CA SER A 31 -4.52 -7.80 -11.63
C SER A 31 -4.63 -6.28 -11.62
N GLU A 32 -4.35 -5.62 -12.74
CA GLU A 32 -4.43 -4.15 -12.88
C GLU A 32 -5.81 -3.62 -12.46
N GLU A 33 -6.87 -4.30 -12.89
CA GLU A 33 -8.24 -3.90 -12.55
C GLU A 33 -8.50 -3.99 -11.04
N GLN A 34 -7.96 -5.01 -10.38
CA GLN A 34 -8.03 -5.16 -8.93
C GLN A 34 -7.23 -4.07 -8.22
N VAL A 35 -6.03 -3.75 -8.70
CA VAL A 35 -5.22 -2.64 -8.15
C VAL A 35 -5.98 -1.32 -8.26
N ARG A 36 -6.58 -1.02 -9.41
CA ARG A 36 -7.37 0.21 -9.58
C ARG A 36 -8.60 0.25 -8.67
N LYS A 37 -9.45 -0.78 -8.69
CA LYS A 37 -10.68 -0.85 -7.89
C LYS A 37 -10.42 -0.89 -6.38
N THR A 38 -9.30 -1.48 -5.97
CA THR A 38 -9.04 -1.80 -4.57
C THR A 38 -8.09 -0.82 -3.91
N LEU A 39 -7.05 -0.39 -4.63
CA LEU A 39 -5.94 0.40 -4.09
C LEU A 39 -5.92 1.84 -4.59
N LEU A 40 -6.54 2.14 -5.73
CA LEU A 40 -6.62 3.48 -6.32
C LEU A 40 -8.05 4.03 -6.37
N ASN A 41 -8.89 3.62 -5.41
CA ASN A 41 -10.29 4.04 -5.33
C ASN A 41 -10.49 5.29 -4.45
N GLY A 42 -9.41 6.01 -4.13
CA GLY A 42 -9.44 7.22 -3.31
C GLY A 42 -9.81 7.00 -1.84
N ARG A 43 -10.06 5.76 -1.42
CA ARG A 43 -10.42 5.38 -0.05
C ARG A 43 -9.24 4.72 0.66
N PRO A 44 -8.97 5.07 1.92
CA PRO A 44 -7.94 4.41 2.69
C PRO A 44 -8.32 2.95 2.93
N ARG A 45 -7.35 2.04 2.75
CA ARG A 45 -7.56 0.60 2.94
C ARG A 45 -6.36 -0.06 3.58
N LYS A 46 -6.64 -0.99 4.49
CA LYS A 46 -5.62 -1.85 5.09
C LYS A 46 -5.05 -2.81 4.03
N LEU A 47 -3.74 -2.73 3.81
CA LEU A 47 -2.98 -3.62 2.93
C LEU A 47 -2.44 -4.83 3.69
N PHE A 48 -1.81 -4.54 4.83
CA PHE A 48 -1.04 -5.52 5.57
C PHE A 48 -1.03 -5.16 7.05
N SER A 49 -0.82 -6.13 7.93
CA SER A 49 -0.60 -5.88 9.35
C SER A 49 0.29 -6.95 9.93
N SER A 50 1.19 -6.54 10.82
CA SER A 50 2.12 -7.43 11.48
C SER A 50 2.53 -6.84 12.82
N ASP A 51 3.00 -7.69 13.72
CA ASP A 51 3.62 -7.27 14.98
C ASP A 51 5.11 -6.93 14.78
N ASP A 52 5.69 -7.34 13.63
CA ASP A 52 7.06 -7.01 13.25
C ASP A 52 7.13 -5.65 12.52
N LYS A 53 7.67 -4.64 13.21
CA LYS A 53 7.82 -3.28 12.66
C LYS A 53 8.72 -3.25 11.41
N ALA A 54 9.84 -3.98 11.44
CA ALA A 54 10.81 -3.98 10.33
C ALA A 54 10.19 -4.55 9.05
N LYS A 55 9.35 -5.58 9.18
CA LYS A 55 8.57 -6.16 8.08
C LYS A 55 7.59 -5.13 7.52
N VAL A 56 6.82 -4.46 8.37
CA VAL A 56 5.86 -3.43 7.92
C VAL A 56 6.56 -2.25 7.24
N GLU A 57 7.71 -1.82 7.76
CA GLU A 57 8.54 -0.78 7.12
C GLU A 57 9.07 -1.22 5.75
N LYS A 58 9.58 -2.45 5.60
CA LYS A 58 10.01 -2.99 4.30
C LYS A 58 8.89 -2.98 3.27
N PHE A 59 7.70 -3.44 3.66
CA PHE A 59 6.52 -3.38 2.77
C PHE A 59 6.14 -1.94 2.46
N SER A 60 6.09 -1.06 3.46
CA SER A 60 5.81 0.37 3.25
C SER A 60 6.74 1.00 2.23
N GLN A 61 8.05 0.76 2.34
CA GLN A 61 9.03 1.24 1.37
C GLN A 61 8.80 0.66 -0.02
N ALA A 62 8.47 -0.63 -0.15
CA ALA A 62 8.17 -1.25 -1.44
C ALA A 62 6.97 -0.58 -2.13
N TYR A 63 5.88 -0.35 -1.40
CA TYR A 63 4.69 0.33 -1.94
C TYR A 63 4.97 1.81 -2.27
N ARG A 64 5.75 2.53 -1.44
CA ARG A 64 6.16 3.90 -1.75
C ARG A 64 7.04 3.98 -2.99
N LYS A 65 7.98 3.05 -3.16
CA LYS A 65 8.80 2.93 -4.38
C LYS A 65 7.94 2.63 -5.61
N ALA A 66 6.88 1.86 -5.43
CA ALA A 66 5.86 1.63 -6.45
C ALA A 66 4.96 2.85 -6.69
N GLY A 67 5.17 3.98 -6.00
CA GLY A 67 4.41 5.22 -6.16
C GLY A 67 3.05 5.23 -5.46
N LEU A 68 2.71 4.21 -4.66
CA LEU A 68 1.50 4.18 -3.86
C LEU A 68 1.68 4.97 -2.56
N ASP A 69 0.72 5.83 -2.24
CA ASP A 69 0.73 6.54 -0.98
C ASP A 69 0.27 5.61 0.15
N VAL A 70 1.21 5.27 1.03
CA VAL A 70 0.99 4.35 2.16
C VAL A 70 1.48 4.96 3.47
N ARG A 71 0.75 4.64 4.54
CA ARG A 71 1.02 5.06 5.91
C ARG A 71 1.06 3.85 6.84
N ILE A 72 2.00 3.86 7.77
CA ILE A 72 2.07 2.88 8.85
C ILE A 72 1.30 3.47 10.03
N GLU A 73 0.34 2.71 10.55
CA GLU A 73 -0.40 3.05 11.76
C GLU A 73 -0.11 2.01 12.85
N LYS A 74 0.06 2.46 14.09
CA LYS A 74 0.03 1.55 15.24
C LYS A 74 -1.42 1.17 15.50
N GLY A 75 -1.73 -0.13 15.47
CA GLY A 75 -3.04 -0.63 15.84
C GLY A 75 -3.34 -0.22 17.28
N LYS A 76 -4.36 0.63 17.49
CA LYS A 76 -4.95 0.77 18.82
C LYS A 76 -5.56 -0.58 19.22
N LYS A 77 -5.16 -1.09 20.38
CA LYS A 77 -5.99 -2.02 21.15
C LYS A 77 -7.26 -1.24 21.49
N GLU A 78 -8.39 -1.66 20.92
CA GLU A 78 -9.69 -1.47 21.58
C GLU A 78 -9.87 -2.62 22.56
#